data_AF-A0A258LME6-F1
#
_entry.id   AF-A0A258LME6-F1
#
_cell.length_a   1.000
_cell.length_b   1.000
_cell.length_c   1.000
_cell.angle_alpha   90.00
_cell.angle_beta   90.00
_cell.angle_gamma   90.00
#
_symmetry.space_group_name_H-M   'P 1'
#
loop_
_entity.id
_entity.type
_entity.pdbx_description
1 polymer ?
#
loop_
_entity_poly.entity_id
_entity_poly.type
_entity_poly.pdbx_seq_one_letter_code
_entity_poly.pdbx_strand_id
1 'polypeptide(L)'
;MARVGAVFEEARIGLRAMADRIEDLARPTLRLGVTGLSRSGKTVFTTALVEALTRGGRLPVFEPFASGRIAGATLEPQPDDAVPRFPVEEHLRTLSARDWPHSTSRVSELRLAVRYASRRGAFGRGGLRSLTLDLVDYPGEWLLDLPLLDMSYAEFSRQSLELARAPGRLEVAR
;
A
#
# COMPACT_ATOMS: atom_id res chain seq x y z
N MET A 1 19.38 -23.98 -29.33
CA MET A 1 19.85 -22.89 -28.45
C MET A 1 18.76 -22.30 -27.53
N ALA A 2 17.46 -22.55 -27.76
CA ALA A 2 16.37 -22.00 -26.91
C ALA A 2 16.16 -22.70 -25.54
N ARG A 3 16.53 -23.98 -25.41
CA ARG A 3 16.34 -24.76 -24.15
C ARG A 3 17.29 -24.38 -23.01
N VAL A 4 18.48 -23.89 -23.34
CA VAL A 4 19.51 -23.53 -22.33
C VAL A 4 19.11 -22.23 -21.62
N GLY A 5 18.61 -21.23 -22.35
CA GLY A 5 18.16 -19.97 -21.77
C GLY A 5 16.97 -20.11 -20.81
N ALA A 6 16.03 -21.01 -21.09
CA ALA A 6 14.88 -21.25 -20.22
C ALA A 6 15.29 -21.82 -18.85
N VAL A 7 16.24 -22.77 -18.83
CA VAL A 7 16.73 -23.39 -17.59
C VAL A 7 17.56 -22.41 -16.75
N PHE A 8 18.35 -21.54 -17.39
CA PHE A 8 19.07 -20.47 -16.70
C PHE A 8 18.11 -19.45 -16.08
N GLU A 9 17.01 -19.12 -16.76
CA GLU A 9 16.05 -18.14 -16.27
C GLU A 9 15.19 -18.70 -15.13
N GLU A 10 14.78 -19.96 -15.22
CA GLU A 10 14.09 -20.67 -14.14
C GLU A 10 14.96 -20.80 -12.88
N ALA A 11 16.26 -21.09 -13.05
CA ALA A 11 17.22 -21.09 -11.95
C ALA A 11 17.42 -19.70 -11.33
N ARG A 12 17.42 -18.64 -12.15
CA ARG A 12 17.53 -17.24 -11.70
C ARG A 12 16.30 -16.79 -10.92
N ILE A 13 15.10 -17.18 -11.39
CA ILE A 13 13.82 -16.92 -10.70
C ILE A 13 13.78 -17.67 -9.36
N GLY A 14 14.17 -18.95 -9.35
CA GLY A 14 14.25 -19.75 -8.13
C GLY A 14 15.24 -19.17 -7.10
N LEU A 15 16.42 -18.74 -7.55
CA LEU A 15 17.42 -18.12 -6.69
C LEU A 15 16.94 -16.79 -6.09
N ARG A 16 16.23 -15.96 -6.87
CA ARG A 16 15.58 -14.73 -6.38
C ARG A 16 14.51 -15.06 -5.34
N ALA A 17 13.61 -15.99 -5.63
CA ALA A 17 12.56 -16.39 -4.69
C ALA A 17 13.12 -16.96 -3.37
N MET A 18 14.29 -17.61 -3.41
CA MET A 18 14.98 -18.05 -2.20
C MET A 18 15.67 -16.90 -1.46
N ALA A 19 16.29 -15.96 -2.17
CA ALA A 19 16.89 -14.77 -1.58
C ALA A 19 15.83 -13.88 -0.91
N ASP A 20 14.68 -13.67 -1.57
CA ASP A 20 13.55 -12.89 -1.05
C ASP A 20 13.03 -13.50 0.27
N ARG A 21 12.92 -14.83 0.35
CA ARG A 21 12.53 -15.52 1.59
C ARG A 21 13.55 -15.38 2.72
N ILE A 22 14.84 -15.36 2.40
CA ILE A 22 15.91 -15.17 3.40
C ILE A 22 15.90 -13.72 3.89
N GLU A 23 15.66 -12.75 3.01
CA GLU A 23 15.46 -11.35 3.39
C GLU A 23 14.25 -11.19 4.30
N ASP A 24 13.11 -11.83 4.00
CA ASP A 24 11.90 -11.79 4.84
C ASP A 24 12.15 -12.37 6.25
N LEU A 25 13.00 -13.39 6.37
CA LEU A 25 13.43 -13.96 7.66
C LEU A 25 14.28 -12.98 8.48
N ALA A 26 15.10 -12.16 7.83
CA ALA A 26 15.94 -11.15 8.47
C ALA A 26 15.20 -9.83 8.75
N ARG A 27 14.30 -9.45 7.85
CA ARG A 27 13.49 -8.23 7.84
C ARG A 27 12.05 -8.61 7.49
N PRO A 28 11.14 -8.80 8.47
CA PRO A 28 9.76 -9.15 8.15
C PRO A 28 9.13 -8.10 7.23
N THR A 29 8.31 -8.57 6.29
CA THR A 29 7.55 -7.71 5.38
C THR A 29 6.10 -7.60 5.83
N LEU A 30 5.60 -6.37 5.94
CA LEU A 30 4.19 -6.04 6.16
C LEU A 30 3.66 -5.29 4.94
N ARG A 31 2.64 -5.84 4.29
CA ARG A 31 1.94 -5.17 3.19
C ARG A 31 0.64 -4.57 3.71
N LEU A 32 0.52 -3.25 3.60
CA LEU A 32 -0.62 -2.48 4.08
C LEU A 32 -1.35 -1.88 2.88
N GLY A 33 -2.56 -2.41 2.64
CA GLY A 33 -3.49 -1.81 1.68
C GLY A 33 -4.11 -0.54 2.26
N VAL A 34 -4.02 0.56 1.53
CA VAL A 34 -4.69 1.83 1.84
C VAL A 34 -5.80 2.02 0.82
N THR A 35 -7.02 2.17 1.31
CA THR A 35 -8.21 2.28 0.44
C THR A 35 -9.32 3.11 1.09
N GLY A 36 -10.39 3.32 0.34
CA GLY A 36 -11.53 4.19 0.69
C GLY A 36 -12.13 4.81 -0.57
N LEU A 37 -13.33 5.38 -0.45
CA LEU A 37 -14.01 6.05 -1.57
C LEU A 37 -13.25 7.28 -2.06
N SER A 38 -13.42 7.65 -3.32
CA SER A 38 -12.84 8.83 -3.94
C SER A 38 -12.95 10.05 -3.03
N ARG A 39 -11.86 10.82 -2.92
CA ARG A 39 -11.73 12.00 -2.05
C ARG A 39 -11.84 11.72 -0.54
N SER A 40 -11.74 10.47 -0.08
CA SER A 40 -11.64 10.15 1.37
C SER A 40 -10.32 10.56 2.04
N GLY A 41 -9.34 11.08 1.29
CA GLY A 41 -8.05 11.52 1.83
C GLY A 41 -6.93 10.47 1.84
N LYS A 42 -7.10 9.31 1.20
CA LYS A 42 -6.08 8.23 1.09
C LYS A 42 -4.70 8.73 0.73
N THR A 43 -4.62 9.52 -0.34
CA THR A 43 -3.37 10.07 -0.89
C THR A 43 -2.66 10.94 0.14
N VAL A 44 -3.40 11.86 0.76
CA VAL A 44 -2.86 12.76 1.80
C VAL A 44 -2.41 11.96 3.03
N PHE A 45 -3.19 10.96 3.45
CA PHE A 45 -2.83 10.06 4.54
C PHE A 45 -1.52 9.33 4.26
N THR A 46 -1.40 8.66 3.11
CA THR A 46 -0.20 7.91 2.74
C THR A 46 1.00 8.84 2.63
N THR A 47 0.86 9.99 1.96
CA THR A 47 1.93 10.99 1.86
C THR A 47 2.39 11.50 3.24
N ALA A 48 1.47 11.85 4.12
CA ALA A 48 1.80 12.34 5.47
C ALA A 48 2.44 11.25 6.34
N LEU A 49 1.98 10.01 6.23
CA LEU A 49 2.58 8.87 6.92
C LEU A 49 4.03 8.64 6.47
N VAL A 50 4.27 8.62 5.16
CA VAL A 50 5.62 8.44 4.61
C VAL A 50 6.55 9.57 5.04
N GLU A 51 6.11 10.82 4.95
CA GLU A 51 6.90 11.98 5.37
C GLU A 51 7.22 11.91 6.88
N ALA A 52 6.23 11.62 7.72
CA ALA A 52 6.43 11.53 9.16
C ALA A 52 7.43 10.42 9.54
N LEU A 53 7.40 9.28 8.85
CA LEU A 53 8.31 8.17 9.11
C LEU A 53 9.74 8.42 8.59
N THR A 54 9.88 9.12 7.47
CA THR A 54 11.18 9.31 6.78
C THR A 54 11.92 10.58 7.20
N ARG A 55 11.20 11.68 7.40
CA ARG A 55 11.77 13.00 7.76
C ARG A 55 11.47 13.41 9.20
N GLY A 56 10.68 12.61 9.91
CA GLY A 56 10.19 12.94 11.25
C GLY A 56 8.86 13.71 11.19
N GLY A 57 8.13 13.68 12.30
CA GLY A 57 6.81 14.28 12.39
C GLY A 57 6.25 14.16 13.80
N ARG A 58 4.95 14.34 13.95
CA ARG A 58 4.25 14.12 15.22
C ARG A 58 3.10 13.16 15.00
N LEU A 59 3.27 11.91 15.43
CA LEU A 59 2.24 10.88 15.40
C LEU A 59 1.87 10.47 16.84
N PRO A 60 1.16 11.33 17.59
CA PRO A 60 0.94 11.13 19.03
C PRO A 60 0.12 9.89 19.36
N VAL A 61 -0.76 9.47 18.45
CA VAL A 61 -1.57 8.24 18.58
C VAL A 61 -0.84 6.98 18.12
N PHE A 62 0.33 7.12 17.49
CA PHE A 62 1.15 5.99 17.06
C PHE A 62 2.26 5.75 18.09
N GLU A 63 1.96 4.97 19.12
CA GLU A 63 2.85 4.77 20.28
C GLU A 63 4.31 4.43 19.92
N PRO A 64 4.62 3.53 18.95
CA PRO A 64 6.01 3.23 18.61
C PRO A 64 6.79 4.46 18.11
N PHE A 65 6.11 5.37 17.42
CA PHE A 65 6.70 6.62 16.97
C PHE A 65 6.75 7.64 18.10
N ALA A 66 5.66 7.82 18.84
CA ALA A 66 5.54 8.77 19.93
C ALA A 66 6.53 8.50 21.08
N SER A 67 6.82 7.23 21.36
CA SER A 67 7.78 6.82 22.39
C SER A 67 9.24 6.78 21.89
N GLY A 68 9.50 7.21 20.65
CA GLY A 68 10.83 7.19 20.05
C GLY A 68 11.39 5.78 19.75
N ARG A 69 10.53 4.76 19.63
CA ARG A 69 10.99 3.40 19.25
C ARG A 69 11.26 3.26 17.77
N ILE A 70 10.66 4.08 16.91
CA ILE A 70 11.02 4.14 15.49
C ILE A 70 12.25 5.05 15.36
N ALA A 71 13.37 4.46 14.94
CA ALA A 71 14.63 5.17 14.73
C ALA A 71 14.61 5.97 13.41
N GLY A 72 13.81 5.52 12.43
CA GLY A 72 13.61 6.18 11.15
C GLY A 72 13.16 5.20 10.07
N ALA A 73 12.75 5.74 8.93
CA ALA A 73 12.44 4.96 7.74
C ALA A 73 13.16 5.50 6.51
N THR A 74 13.45 4.62 5.55
CA THR A 74 14.03 4.98 4.25
C THR A 74 13.21 4.38 3.13
N LEU A 75 13.05 5.11 2.03
CA LEU A 75 12.49 4.56 0.79
C LEU A 75 13.43 3.49 0.24
N GLU A 76 12.86 2.36 -0.14
CA GLU A 76 13.55 1.27 -0.84
C GLU A 76 12.85 1.00 -2.18
N PRO A 77 13.51 0.31 -3.13
CA PRO A 77 12.86 -0.15 -4.36
C PRO A 77 11.59 -0.96 -4.06
N GLN A 78 10.54 -0.70 -4.83
CA GLN A 78 9.28 -1.42 -4.68
C GLN A 78 9.40 -2.88 -5.15
N PRO A 79 8.54 -3.79 -4.66
CA PRO A 79 8.61 -5.20 -5.02
C PRO A 79 8.16 -5.51 -6.46
N ASP A 80 7.21 -4.75 -7.01
CA ASP A 80 6.63 -5.03 -8.32
C ASP A 80 6.79 -3.86 -9.30
N ASP A 81 7.72 -3.98 -10.23
CA ASP A 81 7.98 -2.97 -11.27
C ASP A 81 6.82 -2.80 -12.26
N ALA A 82 5.84 -3.72 -12.30
CA ALA A 82 4.64 -3.59 -13.13
C ALA A 82 3.58 -2.68 -12.50
N VAL A 83 3.66 -2.42 -11.18
CA VAL A 83 2.75 -1.51 -10.48
C VAL A 83 3.36 -0.10 -10.48
N PRO A 84 2.59 0.97 -10.77
CA PRO A 84 3.12 2.33 -10.67
C PRO A 84 3.61 2.66 -9.25
N ARG A 85 4.78 3.31 -9.14
CA ARG A 85 5.26 3.85 -7.86
C ARG A 85 4.32 4.94 -7.34
N PHE A 86 4.01 4.93 -6.05
CA PHE A 86 3.30 6.03 -5.39
C PHE A 86 4.18 7.30 -5.44
N PRO A 87 3.71 8.39 -6.06
CA PRO A 87 4.53 9.57 -6.35
C PRO A 87 4.60 10.52 -5.14
N VAL A 88 5.17 10.04 -4.03
CA VAL A 88 5.21 10.78 -2.75
C VAL A 88 5.87 12.15 -2.90
N GLU A 89 6.93 12.27 -3.68
CA GLU A 89 7.66 13.52 -3.88
C GLU A 89 6.81 14.57 -4.60
N GLU A 90 5.99 14.14 -5.56
CA GLU A 90 5.05 15.02 -6.24
C GLU A 90 3.93 15.47 -5.31
N HIS A 91 3.32 14.53 -4.58
CA HIS A 91 2.27 14.86 -3.64
C HIS A 91 2.75 15.81 -2.54
N LEU A 92 3.98 15.64 -2.05
CA LEU A 92 4.60 16.57 -1.10
C LEU A 92 4.79 17.96 -1.69
N ARG A 93 5.22 18.08 -2.96
CA ARG A 93 5.31 19.38 -3.64
C ARG A 93 3.94 20.04 -3.76
N THR A 94 2.92 19.30 -4.18
CA THR A 94 1.54 19.81 -4.31
C THR A 94 1.00 20.30 -2.97
N LEU A 95 1.15 19.50 -1.90
CA LEU A 95 0.73 19.88 -0.55
C LEU A 95 1.52 21.10 -0.03
N SER A 96 2.81 21.19 -0.34
CA SER A 96 3.65 22.35 0.03
C SER A 96 3.21 23.64 -0.67
N ALA A 97 2.65 23.53 -1.88
CA ALA A 97 2.02 24.64 -2.60
C ALA A 97 0.61 24.97 -2.07
N ARG A 98 0.17 24.35 -0.97
CA ARG A 98 -1.18 24.47 -0.39
C ARG A 98 -2.29 24.03 -1.35
N ASP A 99 -2.00 23.06 -2.20
CA ASP A 99 -2.96 22.44 -3.10
C ASP A 99 -3.18 20.96 -2.74
N TRP A 100 -4.29 20.39 -3.21
CA TRP A 100 -4.66 19.01 -2.94
C TRP A 100 -4.21 18.07 -4.07
N PRO A 101 -3.49 16.98 -3.76
CA PRO A 101 -3.16 15.97 -4.76
C PRO A 101 -4.42 15.42 -5.44
N HIS A 102 -4.30 15.12 -6.74
CA HIS A 102 -5.36 14.44 -7.48
C HIS A 102 -5.69 13.09 -6.84
N SER A 103 -6.97 12.70 -6.91
CA SER A 103 -7.40 11.39 -6.41
C SER A 103 -6.72 10.26 -7.16
N THR A 104 -6.30 9.22 -6.43
CA THR A 104 -5.72 8.01 -7.00
C THR A 104 -6.75 7.30 -7.89
N SER A 105 -6.50 7.26 -9.19
CA SER A 105 -7.37 6.57 -10.17
C SER A 105 -6.89 5.16 -10.52
N ARG A 106 -5.67 4.81 -10.12
CA ARG A 106 -5.03 3.52 -10.36
C ARG A 106 -4.33 3.06 -9.09
N VAL A 107 -4.10 1.75 -8.99
CA VAL A 107 -3.26 1.18 -7.95
C VAL A 107 -1.84 1.73 -8.05
N SER A 108 -1.22 2.01 -6.91
CA SER A 108 0.18 2.38 -6.81
C SER A 108 0.80 1.85 -5.51
N GLU A 109 2.11 1.67 -5.49
CA GLU A 109 2.79 1.14 -4.32
C GLU A 109 4.10 1.85 -3.98
N LEU A 110 4.55 1.73 -2.73
CA LEU A 110 5.89 2.13 -2.31
C LEU A 110 6.38 1.24 -1.18
N ARG A 111 7.71 1.14 -1.04
CA ARG A 111 8.36 0.38 0.03
C ARG A 111 9.14 1.29 0.96
N LEU A 112 9.03 1.04 2.26
CA LEU A 112 9.84 1.63 3.32
C LEU A 112 10.58 0.54 4.09
N ALA A 113 11.87 0.76 4.36
CA ALA A 113 12.56 0.05 5.44
C ALA A 113 12.47 0.86 6.73
N VAL A 114 11.70 0.37 7.69
CA VAL A 114 11.47 1.00 8.99
C VAL A 114 12.38 0.38 10.04
N ARG A 115 13.31 1.16 10.58
CA ARG A 115 14.19 0.74 11.68
C ARG A 115 13.50 1.04 13.00
N TYR A 116 13.37 0.03 13.86
CA TYR A 116 12.68 0.16 15.14
C TYR A 116 13.36 -0.63 16.27
N ALA A 117 13.23 -0.12 17.49
CA ALA A 117 13.63 -0.81 18.70
C ALA A 117 12.56 -1.84 19.08
N SER A 118 12.91 -3.13 19.00
CA SER A 118 12.02 -4.21 19.43
C SER A 118 11.81 -4.15 20.95
N ARG A 119 10.57 -4.42 21.40
CA ARG A 119 10.30 -4.64 22.83
C ARG A 119 11.16 -5.83 23.30
N ARG A 120 11.68 -5.76 24.53
CA ARG A 120 12.40 -6.87 25.17
C ARG A 120 11.56 -8.16 25.01
N GLY A 121 12.12 -9.16 24.32
CA GLY A 121 11.61 -10.53 24.44
C GLY A 121 11.92 -11.10 25.84
N ALA A 122 11.30 -12.23 26.18
CA ALA A 122 11.41 -12.90 27.48
C ALA A 122 12.85 -13.20 27.95
N PHE A 123 13.84 -13.18 27.05
CA PHE A 123 15.25 -13.55 27.32
C PHE A 123 16.28 -12.42 27.16
N GLY A 124 15.86 -11.15 27.13
CA GLY A 124 16.75 -10.03 27.43
C GLY A 124 17.70 -9.53 26.30
N ARG A 125 17.26 -8.42 25.68
CA ARG A 125 17.94 -7.20 25.19
C ARG A 125 17.19 -6.79 23.91
N GLY A 126 16.50 -5.65 23.98
CA GLY A 126 15.85 -5.07 22.80
C GLY A 126 16.92 -4.66 21.80
N GLY A 127 16.89 -5.25 20.60
CA GLY A 127 17.77 -4.90 19.49
C GLY A 127 17.04 -3.98 18.51
N LEU A 128 17.82 -3.22 17.74
CA LEU A 128 17.30 -2.52 16.58
C LEU A 128 17.03 -3.53 15.47
N ARG A 129 15.80 -3.53 14.96
CA ARG A 129 15.34 -4.39 13.87
C ARG A 129 14.89 -3.54 12.69
N SER A 130 14.77 -4.16 11.53
CA SER A 130 14.16 -3.55 10.35
C SER A 130 12.84 -4.26 10.03
N LEU A 131 11.85 -3.50 9.61
CA LEU A 131 10.59 -3.95 9.03
C LEU A 131 10.52 -3.43 7.61
N THR A 132 10.23 -4.28 6.64
CA THR A 132 9.86 -3.85 5.31
C THR A 132 8.36 -3.54 5.31
N LEU A 133 7.99 -2.31 4.98
CA LEU A 133 6.60 -1.85 4.92
C LEU A 133 6.25 -1.48 3.48
N ASP A 134 5.40 -2.29 2.87
CA ASP A 134 4.84 -2.05 1.54
C ASP A 134 3.49 -1.37 1.68
N LEU A 135 3.36 -0.13 1.21
CA LEU A 135 2.10 0.60 1.16
C LEU A 135 1.52 0.47 -0.23
N VAL A 136 0.29 -0.03 -0.35
CA VAL A 136 -0.42 -0.19 -1.62
C VAL A 136 -1.67 0.68 -1.59
N ASP A 137 -1.70 1.78 -2.34
CA ASP A 137 -2.85 2.68 -2.47
C ASP A 137 -3.70 2.27 -3.68
N TYR A 138 -4.97 1.96 -3.45
CA TYR A 138 -5.89 1.55 -4.52
C TYR A 138 -7.31 2.09 -4.32
N PRO A 139 -8.09 2.28 -5.41
CA PRO A 139 -9.46 2.79 -5.34
C PRO A 139 -10.38 1.85 -4.54
N GLY A 140 -11.07 2.38 -3.53
CA GLY A 140 -11.98 1.57 -2.69
C GLY A 140 -13.28 1.19 -3.40
N GLU A 141 -13.63 1.89 -4.48
CA GLU A 141 -14.74 1.57 -5.36
C GLU A 141 -14.63 0.17 -5.96
N TRP A 142 -13.40 -0.34 -6.15
CA TRP A 142 -13.19 -1.71 -6.62
C TRP A 142 -13.73 -2.76 -5.66
N LEU A 143 -13.81 -2.45 -4.36
CA LEU A 143 -14.41 -3.35 -3.37
C LEU A 143 -15.93 -3.43 -3.49
N LEU A 144 -16.57 -2.46 -4.15
CA LEU A 144 -18.01 -2.46 -4.38
C LEU A 144 -18.44 -3.51 -5.40
N ASP A 145 -17.50 -3.97 -6.23
CA ASP A 145 -17.73 -5.01 -7.23
C ASP A 145 -17.53 -6.43 -6.67
N LEU A 146 -17.05 -6.59 -5.43
CA LEU A 146 -16.88 -7.91 -4.80
C LEU A 146 -18.13 -8.79 -4.81
N PRO A 147 -19.36 -8.28 -4.55
CA PRO A 147 -20.56 -9.09 -4.61
C PRO A 147 -20.83 -9.70 -6.00
N LEU A 148 -20.25 -9.13 -7.08
CA LEU A 148 -20.41 -9.65 -8.43
C LEU A 148 -19.80 -11.05 -8.61
N LEU A 149 -18.88 -11.46 -7.74
CA LEU A 149 -18.30 -12.81 -7.76
C LEU A 149 -19.36 -13.90 -7.52
N ASP A 150 -20.42 -13.56 -6.79
CA ASP A 150 -21.49 -14.48 -6.41
C ASP A 150 -22.82 -14.19 -7.14
N MET A 151 -22.82 -13.31 -8.14
CA MET A 151 -24.03 -12.90 -8.87
C MET A 151 -23.95 -13.26 -10.35
N SER A 152 -25.04 -13.80 -10.89
CA SER A 152 -25.21 -13.86 -12.33
C SER A 152 -25.43 -12.46 -12.92
N TYR A 153 -25.12 -12.31 -14.21
CA TYR A 153 -25.42 -11.07 -14.95
C TYR A 153 -26.89 -10.65 -14.85
N ALA A 154 -27.82 -11.61 -14.86
CA ALA A 154 -29.25 -11.34 -14.75
C ALA A 154 -29.62 -10.75 -13.37
N GLU A 155 -29.05 -11.28 -12.29
CA GLU A 155 -29.27 -10.77 -10.93
C GLU A 155 -28.69 -9.37 -10.75
N PHE A 156 -27.45 -9.16 -11.18
CA PHE A 156 -26.80 -7.85 -11.16
C PHE A 156 -27.61 -6.81 -11.94
N SER A 157 -28.07 -7.15 -13.15
CA SER A 157 -28.84 -6.25 -14.02
C SER A 157 -30.15 -5.84 -13.36
N ARG A 158 -30.88 -6.80 -12.77
CA ARG A 158 -32.13 -6.52 -12.06
C ARG A 158 -31.90 -5.58 -10.87
N GLN A 159 -30.94 -5.88 -10.00
CA GLN A 159 -30.64 -5.05 -8.83
C GLN A 159 -30.18 -3.64 -9.21
N SER A 160 -29.34 -3.52 -10.23
CA SER A 160 -28.85 -2.24 -10.72
C SER A 160 -29.98 -1.36 -11.26
N LEU A 161 -30.93 -1.94 -12.02
CA LEU A 161 -32.09 -1.22 -12.53
C LEU A 161 -33.05 -0.80 -11.41
N GLU A 162 -33.25 -1.64 -10.40
CA GLU A 162 -34.04 -1.29 -9.22
C GLU A 162 -33.41 -0.11 -8.46
N LEU A 163 -32.10 -0.14 -8.22
CA LEU A 163 -31.36 0.94 -7.56
C LEU A 163 -31.41 2.25 -8.37
N ALA A 164 -31.25 2.18 -9.70
CA ALA A 164 -31.29 3.36 -10.57
C ALA A 164 -32.66 4.06 -10.54
N ARG A 165 -33.75 3.31 -10.34
CA ARG A 165 -35.12 3.82 -10.23
C ARG A 165 -35.47 4.32 -8.83
N ALA A 166 -34.59 4.17 -7.84
CA ALA A 166 -34.84 4.63 -6.48
C ALA A 166 -35.01 6.17 -6.46
N PRO A 167 -35.90 6.74 -5.63
CA PRO A 167 -36.23 8.17 -5.64
C PRO A 167 -35.01 9.10 -5.57
N GLY A 168 -33.97 8.72 -4.81
CA GLY A 168 -32.74 9.49 -4.66
C GLY A 168 -31.75 9.41 -5.83
N ARG A 169 -32.03 8.62 -6.87
CA ARG A 169 -31.15 8.45 -8.06
C ARG A 169 -31.81 8.84 -9.38
N LEU A 170 -33.09 9.20 -9.37
CA LEU A 170 -33.85 9.53 -10.59
C LEU A 170 -33.26 10.69 -11.39
N GLU A 171 -32.63 11.66 -10.73
CA GLU A 171 -31.99 12.80 -11.42
C GLU A 171 -30.70 12.40 -12.15
N VAL A 172 -29.98 11.39 -11.64
CA VAL A 172 -28.71 10.91 -12.22
C VAL A 172 -28.94 9.79 -13.24
N ALA A 173 -30.09 9.11 -13.18
CA ALA A 173 -30.44 7.97 -14.02
C ALA A 173 -31.10 8.34 -15.37
N ARG A 174 -31.27 9.63 -15.67
CA ARG A 174 -31.78 10.15 -16.96
C ARG A 174 -30.64 10.36 -17.95
#